data_AF-A0A519W904-F1
#
_entry.id   AF-A0A519W904-F1
#
_cell.length_a   1.000
_cell.length_b   1.000
_cell.length_c   1.000
_cell.angle_alpha   90.00
_cell.angle_beta   90.00
_cell.angle_gamma   90.00
#
_symmetry.space_group_name_H-M   'P 1'
#
loop_
_entity.id
_entity.type
_entity.pdbx_description
1 polymer ?
#
loop_
_entity_poly.entity_id
_entity_poly.type
_entity_poly.pdbx_seq_one_letter_code
_entity_poly.pdbx_strand_id
1 'polypeptide(L)'
;MEVAKHIICRACSLPKDSELVSYWEPLKELIKESSQVLFDKIAHIGPIELDKLDKRTRVSVERYFNRARFRPVPYGKFSTAGLLPVNSEIGGEPILDNQKQLFSFRDWSEAKKLVGPDMTWTDELLWRTQATLYSSNGTHYFFQDTEGQTELFSLEGFPELDQLLSFCSGPRKTKELKEMAGNDWNFYRDIIMQLIELQVLTNSWQPNLTGDDYFQRLGEATIENKATAYTIAFRHAHQG
;
A
#
# COMPACT_ATOMS: atom_id res chain seq x y z
N MET A 1 20.01 -14.88 25.10
CA MET A 1 19.60 -14.45 23.75
C MET A 1 18.39 -15.31 23.39
N GLU A 2 17.20 -14.71 23.30
CA GLU A 2 15.98 -15.48 23.01
C GLU A 2 16.02 -15.95 21.55
N VAL A 3 15.95 -17.26 21.33
CA VAL A 3 15.95 -17.82 19.97
C VAL A 3 14.60 -17.48 19.33
N ALA A 4 14.63 -16.94 18.11
CA ALA A 4 13.42 -16.61 17.38
C ALA A 4 12.54 -17.87 17.21
N LYS A 5 11.28 -17.80 17.63
CA LYS A 5 10.34 -18.94 17.57
C LYS A 5 9.98 -19.35 16.13
N HIS A 6 10.14 -18.44 15.17
CA HIS A 6 9.86 -18.65 13.77
C HIS A 6 10.91 -17.97 12.90
N ILE A 7 11.12 -18.53 11.70
CA ILE A 7 11.82 -17.85 10.61
C ILE A 7 10.85 -17.58 9.45
N ILE A 8 11.13 -16.51 8.71
CA ILE A 8 10.39 -16.20 7.48
C ILE A 8 10.86 -17.15 6.38
N CYS A 9 9.95 -17.94 5.84
CA CYS A 9 10.21 -18.75 4.64
C CYS A 9 9.60 -18.07 3.41
N ARG A 10 10.28 -18.21 2.27
CA ARG A 10 9.79 -17.73 0.98
C ARG A 10 9.92 -18.84 -0.04
N ALA A 11 8.85 -19.13 -0.76
CA ALA A 11 8.83 -20.23 -1.72
C ALA A 11 8.26 -19.79 -3.06
N CYS A 12 8.85 -20.29 -4.13
CA CYS A 12 8.36 -20.15 -5.49
C CYS A 12 7.01 -20.88 -5.65
N SER A 13 6.13 -20.37 -6.52
CA SER A 13 4.84 -21.02 -6.77
C SER A 13 4.94 -22.23 -7.70
N LEU A 14 5.98 -22.29 -8.54
CA LEU A 14 6.25 -23.45 -9.39
C LEU A 14 7.43 -24.28 -8.85
N PRO A 15 7.36 -25.62 -8.94
CA PRO A 15 8.47 -26.50 -8.61
C PRO A 15 9.71 -26.23 -9.47
N LYS A 16 10.91 -26.45 -8.91
CA LYS A 16 12.19 -26.18 -9.59
C LYS A 16 12.35 -26.94 -10.91
N ASP A 17 11.80 -28.15 -10.96
CA ASP A 17 11.78 -29.11 -12.05
C ASP A 17 10.57 -28.95 -12.99
N SER A 18 9.75 -27.91 -12.79
CA SER A 18 8.57 -27.67 -13.62
C SER A 18 8.96 -27.42 -15.08
N GLU A 19 8.18 -27.98 -16.03
CA GLU A 19 8.30 -27.69 -17.46
C GLU A 19 7.24 -26.67 -17.91
N LEU A 20 7.61 -25.77 -18.83
CA LEU A 20 6.75 -24.66 -19.25
C LEU A 20 5.41 -25.14 -19.83
N VAL A 21 5.46 -26.18 -20.65
CA VAL A 21 4.29 -26.80 -21.31
C VAL A 21 3.31 -27.32 -20.27
N SER A 22 3.79 -28.03 -19.24
CA SER A 22 2.96 -28.63 -18.20
C SER A 22 2.36 -27.60 -17.24
N TYR A 23 2.97 -26.42 -17.12
CA TYR A 23 2.53 -25.35 -16.22
C TYR A 23 2.04 -24.10 -16.96
N TRP A 24 1.66 -24.24 -18.23
CA TRP A 24 1.24 -23.12 -19.07
C TRP A 24 -0.01 -22.41 -18.55
N GLU A 25 -1.06 -23.16 -18.21
CA GLU A 25 -2.29 -22.57 -17.66
C GLU A 25 -2.07 -21.92 -16.28
N PRO A 26 -1.40 -22.58 -15.30
CA PRO A 26 -1.00 -21.90 -14.07
C PRO A 26 -0.18 -20.63 -14.30
N LEU A 27 0.77 -20.65 -15.25
CA LEU A 27 1.59 -19.49 -15.56
C LEU A 27 0.75 -18.34 -16.14
N LYS A 28 -0.22 -18.62 -17.02
CA LYS A 28 -1.12 -17.60 -17.57
C LYS A 28 -1.91 -16.89 -16.46
N GLU A 29 -2.41 -17.63 -15.48
CA GLU A 29 -3.11 -17.05 -14.33
C GLU A 29 -2.18 -16.15 -13.49
N LEU A 30 -0.92 -16.57 -13.28
CA LEU A 30 0.08 -15.72 -12.62
C LEU A 30 0.37 -14.44 -13.43
N ILE A 31 0.51 -14.56 -14.75
CA ILE A 31 0.79 -13.43 -15.64
C ILE A 31 -0.38 -12.45 -15.67
N LYS A 32 -1.62 -12.94 -15.75
CA LYS A 32 -2.85 -12.13 -15.79
C LYS A 32 -2.88 -11.07 -14.70
N GLU A 33 -2.54 -11.47 -13.47
CA GLU A 33 -2.55 -10.56 -12.31
C GLU A 33 -1.41 -9.54 -12.33
N SER A 34 -0.27 -9.88 -12.93
CA SER A 34 0.92 -9.02 -12.94
C SER A 34 1.03 -8.13 -14.17
N SER A 35 0.41 -8.52 -15.29
CA SER A 35 0.61 -7.89 -16.59
C SER A 35 -0.50 -8.27 -17.57
N GLN A 36 -1.62 -7.55 -17.49
CA GLN A 36 -2.76 -7.72 -18.41
C GLN A 36 -2.35 -7.64 -19.89
N VAL A 37 -1.48 -6.68 -20.25
CA VAL A 37 -0.98 -6.51 -21.63
C VAL A 37 -0.27 -7.75 -22.18
N LEU A 38 0.47 -8.46 -21.33
CA LEU A 38 1.13 -9.71 -21.75
C LEU A 38 0.10 -10.84 -21.83
N PHE A 39 -0.80 -10.92 -20.85
CA PHE A 39 -1.87 -11.91 -20.84
C PHE A 39 -2.73 -11.83 -22.10
N ASP A 40 -3.16 -10.64 -22.51
CA ASP A 40 -3.99 -10.44 -23.70
C ASP A 40 -3.35 -11.01 -24.98
N LYS A 41 -2.00 -10.99 -25.06
CA LYS A 41 -1.26 -11.56 -26.20
C LYS A 41 -1.18 -13.08 -26.19
N ILE A 42 -1.28 -13.71 -25.02
CA ILE A 42 -1.09 -15.15 -24.84
C ILE A 42 -2.35 -15.89 -24.41
N ALA A 43 -3.46 -15.19 -24.15
CA ALA A 43 -4.69 -15.75 -23.58
C ALA A 43 -5.24 -16.93 -24.40
N HIS A 44 -5.19 -16.81 -25.73
CA HIS A 44 -5.67 -17.81 -26.68
C HIS A 44 -4.59 -18.76 -27.20
N ILE A 45 -3.34 -18.61 -26.75
CA ILE A 45 -2.20 -19.38 -27.24
C ILE A 45 -2.09 -20.66 -26.41
N GLY A 46 -2.01 -21.81 -27.10
CA GLY A 46 -1.75 -23.09 -26.47
C GLY A 46 -0.27 -23.31 -26.10
N PRO A 47 0.04 -24.27 -25.23
CA PRO A 47 1.41 -24.52 -24.76
C PRO A 47 2.37 -24.98 -25.87
N ILE A 48 1.84 -25.57 -26.95
CA ILE A 48 2.62 -26.05 -28.12
C ILE A 48 2.80 -24.92 -29.15
N GLU A 49 2.09 -23.81 -29.00
CA GLU A 49 2.07 -22.69 -29.96
C GLU A 49 3.00 -21.54 -29.55
N LEU A 50 3.83 -21.74 -28.52
CA LEU A 50 4.78 -20.74 -28.03
C LEU A 50 5.73 -20.22 -29.11
N ASP A 51 6.07 -21.07 -30.09
CA ASP A 51 6.93 -20.68 -31.22
C ASP A 51 6.23 -19.79 -32.25
N LYS A 52 4.90 -19.66 -32.18
CA LYS A 52 4.13 -18.71 -33.00
C LYS A 52 4.17 -17.29 -32.43
N LEU A 53 4.62 -17.12 -31.18
CA LEU A 53 4.76 -15.81 -30.54
C LEU A 53 5.94 -15.05 -31.13
N ASP A 54 5.81 -13.72 -31.20
CA ASP A 54 6.95 -12.88 -31.51
C ASP A 54 8.05 -13.03 -30.42
N LYS A 55 9.30 -12.83 -30.81
CA LYS A 55 10.47 -13.03 -29.94
C LYS A 55 10.35 -12.27 -28.61
N ARG A 56 9.81 -11.05 -28.60
CA ARG A 56 9.69 -10.22 -27.39
C ARG A 56 8.65 -10.81 -26.43
N THR A 57 7.52 -11.25 -26.94
CA THR A 57 6.48 -11.91 -26.13
C THR A 57 7.00 -13.22 -25.55
N ARG A 58 7.67 -14.07 -26.36
CA ARG A 58 8.26 -15.33 -25.88
C ARG A 58 9.28 -15.13 -24.76
N VAL A 59 10.22 -14.18 -24.93
CA VAL A 59 11.20 -13.84 -23.88
C VAL A 59 10.51 -13.34 -22.60
N SER A 60 9.39 -12.62 -22.73
CA SER A 60 8.64 -12.13 -21.57
C SER A 60 7.97 -13.28 -20.81
N VAL A 61 7.36 -14.23 -21.54
CA VAL A 61 6.82 -15.47 -20.97
C VAL A 61 7.89 -16.26 -20.23
N GLU A 62 9.05 -16.49 -20.85
CA GLU A 62 10.17 -17.20 -20.23
C GLU A 62 10.66 -16.52 -18.95
N ARG A 63 10.71 -15.17 -18.93
CA ARG A 63 11.05 -14.40 -17.72
C ARG A 63 10.04 -14.62 -16.60
N TYR A 64 8.74 -14.63 -16.89
CA TYR A 64 7.72 -14.89 -15.89
C TYR A 64 7.75 -16.35 -15.40
N PHE A 65 7.98 -17.31 -16.29
CA PHE A 65 8.17 -18.70 -15.90
C PHE A 65 9.38 -18.88 -14.97
N ASN A 66 10.53 -18.31 -15.34
CA ASN A 66 11.73 -18.33 -14.50
C ASN A 66 11.51 -17.60 -13.16
N ARG A 67 10.74 -16.51 -13.14
CA ARG A 67 10.35 -15.83 -11.89
C ARG A 67 9.55 -16.75 -10.98
N ALA A 68 8.54 -17.43 -11.54
CA ALA A 68 7.66 -18.32 -10.80
C ALA A 68 8.38 -19.54 -10.23
N ARG A 69 9.52 -19.92 -10.82
CA ARG A 69 10.30 -21.12 -10.52
C ARG A 69 11.52 -20.87 -9.63
N PHE A 70 12.20 -19.74 -9.81
CA PHE A 70 13.52 -19.50 -9.20
C PHE A 70 13.63 -18.23 -8.36
N ARG A 71 12.60 -17.38 -8.31
CA ARG A 71 12.68 -16.11 -7.60
C ARG A 71 11.70 -16.07 -6.42
N PRO A 72 12.12 -16.48 -5.21
CA PRO A 72 11.29 -16.47 -4.00
C PRO A 72 11.17 -15.05 -3.40
N VAL A 73 10.95 -14.04 -4.24
CA VAL A 73 10.70 -12.66 -3.83
C VAL A 73 9.18 -12.43 -3.88
N PRO A 74 8.52 -12.13 -2.75
CA PRO A 74 7.06 -11.92 -2.69
C PRO A 74 6.60 -10.95 -3.77
N TYR A 75 5.71 -11.44 -4.65
CA TYR A 75 5.15 -10.65 -5.74
C TYR A 75 3.92 -11.33 -6.32
N GLY A 76 2.74 -10.77 -6.04
CA GLY A 76 1.49 -11.37 -6.48
C GLY A 76 1.40 -12.82 -6.00
N LYS A 77 1.00 -13.69 -6.93
CA LYS A 77 0.95 -15.13 -6.72
C LYS A 77 2.20 -15.88 -7.20
N PHE A 78 3.27 -15.21 -7.68
CA PHE A 78 4.48 -15.87 -8.20
C PHE A 78 5.33 -16.57 -7.14
N SER A 79 5.22 -16.10 -5.90
CA SER A 79 5.90 -16.65 -4.75
C SER A 79 5.02 -16.46 -3.52
N THR A 80 5.37 -17.15 -2.45
CA THR A 80 4.68 -17.10 -1.17
C THR A 80 5.65 -16.66 -0.09
N ALA A 81 5.13 -15.94 0.92
CA ALA A 81 5.81 -15.75 2.19
C ALA A 81 5.15 -16.64 3.26
N GLY A 82 5.88 -16.99 4.30
CA GLY A 82 5.37 -17.87 5.34
C GLY A 82 6.20 -17.81 6.61
N LEU A 83 5.72 -18.50 7.63
CA LEU A 83 6.48 -18.77 8.84
C LEU A 83 6.81 -20.25 8.92
N LEU A 84 8.05 -20.55 9.30
CA LEU A 84 8.52 -21.87 9.70
C LEU A 84 8.86 -21.84 11.20
N PRO A 85 8.23 -22.67 12.05
CA PRO A 85 8.63 -22.80 13.44
C PRO A 85 10.06 -23.32 13.57
N VAL A 86 10.84 -22.67 14.43
CA VAL A 86 12.19 -23.12 14.79
C VAL A 86 12.04 -24.09 15.94
N ASN A 87 12.13 -25.39 15.67
CA ASN A 87 12.20 -26.40 16.72
C ASN A 87 13.57 -27.07 16.64
N SER A 88 14.42 -26.85 17.65
CA SER A 88 15.79 -27.39 17.69
C SER A 88 15.85 -28.90 17.89
N GLU A 89 14.74 -29.52 18.30
CA GLU A 89 14.68 -30.94 18.63
C GLU A 89 14.22 -31.83 17.46
N ILE A 90 13.57 -31.26 16.45
CA ILE A 90 13.07 -31.98 15.27
C ILE A 90 14.04 -31.73 14.11
N GLY A 91 14.91 -32.70 13.84
CA GLY A 91 15.72 -32.71 12.62
C GLY A 91 14.88 -33.15 11.42
N GLY A 92 14.88 -32.37 10.34
CA GLY A 92 14.11 -32.68 9.13
C GLY A 92 14.23 -31.58 8.08
N GLU A 93 13.89 -31.89 6.84
CA GLU A 93 13.75 -30.86 5.79
C GLU A 93 12.41 -30.16 5.96
N PRO A 94 12.35 -28.81 5.90
CA PRO A 94 11.10 -28.08 5.98
C PRO A 94 10.13 -28.44 4.85
N ILE A 95 8.86 -28.70 5.19
CA ILE A 95 7.79 -29.02 4.24
C ILE A 95 6.83 -27.85 4.16
N LEU A 96 6.51 -27.41 2.93
CA LEU A 96 5.50 -26.38 2.70
C LEU A 96 4.10 -26.95 2.89
N ASP A 97 3.25 -26.23 3.61
CA ASP A 97 1.85 -26.63 3.83
C ASP A 97 1.08 -26.71 2.52
N ASN A 98 0.12 -27.62 2.38
CA ASN A 98 -0.69 -27.67 1.15
C ASN A 98 -1.58 -26.44 0.96
N GLN A 99 -1.96 -25.78 2.05
CA GLN A 99 -2.84 -24.61 2.00
C GLN A 99 -2.07 -23.33 1.70
N LYS A 100 -2.55 -22.59 0.72
CA LYS A 100 -2.08 -21.24 0.37
C LYS A 100 -3.17 -20.24 0.71
N GLN A 101 -2.85 -19.28 1.56
CA GLN A 101 -3.70 -18.14 1.86
C GLN A 101 -3.41 -17.02 0.87
N LEU A 102 -4.44 -16.30 0.45
CA LEU A 102 -4.33 -15.16 -0.44
C LEU A 102 -4.90 -13.95 0.27
N PHE A 103 -4.07 -12.93 0.44
CA PHE A 103 -4.49 -11.64 0.94
C PHE A 103 -4.58 -10.68 -0.24
N SER A 104 -5.74 -10.05 -0.42
CA SER A 104 -5.95 -9.05 -1.46
C SER A 104 -6.12 -7.69 -0.80
N PHE A 105 -5.45 -6.70 -1.36
CA PHE A 105 -5.43 -5.32 -0.87
C PHE A 105 -5.76 -4.38 -2.03
N ARG A 106 -6.46 -3.27 -1.76
CA ARG A 106 -6.69 -2.25 -2.78
C ARG A 106 -5.38 -1.59 -3.21
N ASP A 107 -5.29 -1.26 -4.49
CA ASP A 107 -4.18 -0.49 -5.02
C ASP A 107 -4.21 0.94 -4.46
N TRP A 108 -3.09 1.35 -3.86
CA TRP A 108 -2.90 2.69 -3.33
C TRP A 108 -2.99 3.79 -4.40
N SER A 109 -2.83 3.44 -5.69
CA SER A 109 -3.11 4.37 -6.79
C SER A 109 -4.57 4.86 -6.80
N GLU A 110 -5.51 4.10 -6.22
CA GLU A 110 -6.91 4.49 -6.08
C GLU A 110 -7.15 5.52 -4.99
N ALA A 111 -6.26 5.63 -3.99
CA ALA A 111 -6.44 6.56 -2.88
C ALA A 111 -6.60 8.01 -3.38
N LYS A 112 -5.89 8.38 -4.45
CA LYS A 112 -6.00 9.70 -5.10
C LYS A 112 -7.39 10.00 -5.67
N LYS A 113 -8.15 8.97 -6.07
CA LYS A 113 -9.51 9.14 -6.62
C LYS A 113 -10.54 9.36 -5.50
N LEU A 114 -10.24 8.89 -4.30
CA LEU A 114 -11.11 9.02 -3.12
C LEU A 114 -10.92 10.37 -2.41
N VAL A 115 -9.75 11.00 -2.59
CA VAL A 115 -9.48 12.36 -2.11
C VAL A 115 -9.96 13.36 -3.16
N GLY A 116 -11.22 13.76 -3.07
CA GLY A 116 -11.80 14.81 -3.92
C GLY A 116 -11.53 16.22 -3.38
N PRO A 117 -11.60 17.27 -4.24
CA PRO A 117 -11.47 18.67 -3.83
C PRO A 117 -12.62 19.12 -2.91
N ASP A 118 -13.78 18.45 -2.99
CA ASP A 118 -14.97 18.77 -2.20
C ASP A 118 -14.97 18.01 -0.87
N MET A 119 -14.10 18.44 0.05
CA MET A 119 -14.07 17.90 1.40
C MET A 119 -15.35 18.29 2.16
N THR A 120 -16.04 17.28 2.70
CA THR A 120 -17.21 17.50 3.55
C THR A 120 -16.80 17.79 5.00
N TRP A 121 -17.17 18.95 5.52
CA TRP A 121 -16.89 19.40 6.88
C TRP A 121 -17.85 18.77 7.89
N THR A 122 -17.65 17.48 8.19
CA THR A 122 -18.39 16.81 9.26
C THR A 122 -17.84 17.21 10.63
N ASP A 123 -18.70 17.23 11.64
CA ASP A 123 -18.31 17.58 13.02
C ASP A 123 -17.28 16.62 13.63
N GLU A 124 -17.23 15.38 13.14
CA GLU A 124 -16.32 14.31 13.58
C GLU A 124 -15.00 14.25 12.80
N LEU A 125 -14.85 15.04 11.74
CA LEU A 125 -13.60 15.11 10.99
C LEU A 125 -12.47 15.56 11.92
N LEU A 126 -11.39 14.77 11.99
CA LEU A 126 -10.25 15.04 12.83
C LEU A 126 -9.19 15.80 12.06
N TRP A 127 -8.60 16.77 12.73
CA TRP A 127 -7.60 17.71 12.22
C TRP A 127 -6.35 17.64 13.07
N ARG A 128 -5.19 17.72 12.44
CA ARG A 128 -3.91 17.83 13.16
C ARG A 128 -2.87 18.51 12.29
N THR A 129 -1.91 19.16 12.93
CA THR A 129 -0.68 19.62 12.26
C THR A 129 0.18 18.43 11.84
N GLN A 130 0.96 18.59 10.77
CA GLN A 130 1.98 17.61 10.41
C GLN A 130 3.05 17.51 11.49
N ALA A 131 3.55 16.29 11.68
CA ALA A 131 4.61 16.02 12.65
C ALA A 131 5.93 16.73 12.33
N THR A 132 6.12 17.18 11.08
CA THR A 132 7.30 17.89 10.61
C THR A 132 7.21 19.41 10.78
N LEU A 133 6.07 19.94 11.23
CA LEU A 133 5.92 21.36 11.54
C LEU A 133 6.75 21.71 12.79
N TYR A 134 7.59 22.72 12.69
CA TYR A 134 8.27 23.30 13.85
C TYR A 134 8.29 24.82 13.76
N SER A 135 8.45 25.50 14.89
CA SER A 135 8.39 26.97 14.96
C SER A 135 9.64 27.54 15.62
N SER A 136 10.11 28.68 15.14
CA SER A 136 11.21 29.43 15.73
C SER A 136 10.99 30.93 15.51
N ASN A 137 11.06 31.73 16.58
CA ASN A 137 10.91 33.19 16.56
C ASN A 137 9.67 33.70 15.80
N GLY A 138 8.52 33.05 15.98
CA GLY A 138 7.28 33.44 15.29
C GLY A 138 7.24 33.04 13.81
N THR A 139 8.20 32.26 13.31
CA THR A 139 8.16 31.66 11.97
C THR A 139 7.89 30.16 12.08
N HIS A 140 6.97 29.66 11.27
CA HIS A 140 6.62 28.23 11.17
C HIS A 140 7.30 27.63 9.95
N TYR A 141 7.98 26.51 10.13
CA TYR A 141 8.72 25.79 9.11
C TYR A 141 8.08 24.42 8.87
N PHE A 142 7.93 24.02 7.61
CA PHE A 142 7.29 22.77 7.24
C PHE A 142 7.82 22.27 5.89
N PHE A 143 7.66 20.97 5.64
CA PHE A 143 8.00 20.37 4.37
C PHE A 143 6.75 20.21 3.52
N GLN A 144 6.87 20.54 2.23
CA GLN A 144 5.84 20.32 1.24
C GLN A 144 6.41 19.45 0.12
N ASP A 145 5.63 18.46 -0.33
CA ASP A 145 5.95 17.68 -1.52
C ASP A 145 5.23 18.27 -2.74
N THR A 146 6.01 18.74 -3.71
CA THR A 146 5.54 19.30 -4.99
C THR A 146 6.24 18.56 -6.12
N GLU A 147 5.47 17.89 -6.97
CA GLU A 147 5.99 17.15 -8.15
C GLU A 147 7.10 16.13 -7.82
N GLY A 148 7.09 15.54 -6.62
CA GLY A 148 8.07 14.56 -6.18
C GLY A 148 9.37 15.16 -5.64
N GLN A 149 9.39 16.48 -5.41
CA GLN A 149 10.45 17.16 -4.67
C GLN A 149 9.90 17.62 -3.33
N THR A 150 10.62 17.29 -2.27
CA THR A 150 10.31 17.75 -0.91
C THR A 150 11.17 18.96 -0.58
N GLU A 151 10.52 20.10 -0.35
CA GLU A 151 11.19 21.38 -0.06
C GLU A 151 10.75 21.91 1.31
N LEU A 152 11.62 22.71 1.93
CA LEU A 152 11.35 23.38 3.21
C LEU A 152 10.77 24.77 2.94
N PHE A 153 9.57 25.02 3.45
CA PHE A 153 8.87 26.29 3.38
C PHE A 153 8.75 26.93 4.77
N SER A 154 8.45 28.22 4.78
CA SER A 154 8.17 28.96 6.00
C SER A 154 7.01 29.94 5.86
N LEU A 155 6.26 30.12 6.95
CA LEU A 155 5.23 31.14 7.08
C LEU A 155 5.51 31.99 8.33
N GLU A 156 5.31 33.30 8.21
CA GLU A 156 5.29 34.17 9.39
C GLU A 156 3.99 33.94 10.17
N GLY A 157 4.11 33.74 11.46
CA GLY A 157 3.01 33.53 12.39
C GLY A 157 2.23 34.83 12.62
N PHE A 158 0.94 34.67 12.86
CA PHE A 158 0.05 35.71 13.35
C PHE A 158 -0.91 35.08 14.38
N PRO A 159 -1.53 35.87 15.27
CA PRO A 159 -2.20 35.32 16.46
C PRO A 159 -3.19 34.18 16.18
N GLU A 160 -4.00 34.32 15.14
CA GLU A 160 -5.01 33.33 14.77
C GLU A 160 -4.39 32.06 14.16
N LEU A 161 -3.31 32.19 13.39
CA LEU A 161 -2.54 31.04 12.87
C LEU A 161 -1.85 30.30 14.01
N ASP A 162 -1.16 31.02 14.89
CA ASP A 162 -0.48 30.46 16.06
C ASP A 162 -1.48 29.68 16.95
N GLN A 163 -2.65 30.29 17.20
CA GLN A 163 -3.72 29.66 17.95
C GLN A 163 -4.20 28.38 17.28
N LEU A 164 -4.48 28.41 15.96
CA LEU A 164 -4.95 27.25 15.21
C LEU A 164 -3.92 26.11 15.21
N LEU A 165 -2.65 26.40 14.94
CA LEU A 165 -1.58 25.40 14.88
C LEU A 165 -1.34 24.77 16.27
N SER A 166 -1.34 25.59 17.32
CA SER A 166 -1.24 25.12 18.71
C SER A 166 -2.42 24.23 19.09
N PHE A 167 -3.64 24.64 18.75
CA PHE A 167 -4.87 23.89 19.02
C PHE A 167 -4.86 22.51 18.34
N CYS A 168 -4.40 22.47 17.09
CA CYS A 168 -4.27 21.26 16.26
C CYS A 168 -2.95 20.49 16.46
N SER A 169 -2.15 20.79 17.49
CA SER A 169 -0.93 20.01 17.81
C SER A 169 -1.21 18.54 18.13
N GLY A 170 -2.44 18.23 18.55
CA GLY A 170 -3.01 16.89 18.58
C GLY A 170 -4.29 16.80 17.74
N PRO A 171 -4.87 15.60 17.58
CA PRO A 171 -6.12 15.41 16.85
C PRO A 171 -7.28 16.22 17.46
N ARG A 172 -7.96 17.03 16.65
CA ARG A 172 -9.11 17.86 17.03
C ARG A 172 -10.28 17.66 16.09
N LYS A 173 -11.49 17.58 16.61
CA LYS A 173 -12.71 17.51 15.81
C LYS A 173 -13.06 18.87 15.19
N THR A 174 -13.71 18.87 14.02
CA THR A 174 -14.29 20.08 13.44
C THR A 174 -15.20 20.82 14.41
N LYS A 175 -15.97 20.09 15.23
CA LYS A 175 -16.81 20.71 16.25
C LYS A 175 -16.00 21.54 17.25
N GLU A 176 -14.88 21.00 17.74
CA GLU A 176 -13.99 21.69 18.67
C GLU A 176 -13.35 22.94 18.01
N LEU A 177 -13.03 22.86 16.71
CA LEU A 177 -12.52 24.00 15.95
C LEU A 177 -13.58 25.10 15.76
N LYS A 178 -14.83 24.72 15.48
CA LYS A 178 -15.95 25.67 15.41
C LYS A 178 -16.19 26.37 16.75
N GLU A 179 -16.09 25.62 17.85
CA GLU A 179 -16.21 26.16 19.21
C GLU A 179 -15.06 27.13 19.55
N MET A 180 -13.83 26.79 19.17
CA MET A 180 -12.66 27.69 19.33
C MET A 180 -12.80 28.97 18.51
N ALA A 181 -13.25 28.85 17.25
CA ALA A 181 -13.35 29.97 16.32
C ALA A 181 -14.56 30.87 16.61
N GLY A 182 -15.64 30.33 17.17
CA GLY A 182 -16.87 31.07 17.44
C GLY A 182 -17.44 31.73 16.17
N ASN A 183 -17.64 33.05 16.22
CA ASN A 183 -18.17 33.82 15.08
C ASN A 183 -17.17 33.93 13.91
N ASP A 184 -15.88 33.68 14.16
CA ASP A 184 -14.82 33.79 13.15
C ASP A 184 -14.58 32.47 12.41
N TRP A 185 -15.51 31.51 12.52
CA TRP A 185 -15.38 30.20 11.88
C TRP A 185 -15.04 30.27 10.39
N ASN A 186 -15.66 31.18 9.63
CA ASN A 186 -15.38 31.30 8.19
C ASN A 186 -13.93 31.70 7.93
N PHE A 187 -13.37 32.59 8.75
CA PHE A 187 -11.97 33.00 8.66
C PHE A 187 -11.02 31.83 8.98
N TYR A 188 -11.27 31.10 10.07
CA TYR A 188 -10.48 29.91 10.41
C TYR A 188 -10.60 28.81 9.36
N ARG A 189 -11.79 28.62 8.78
CA ARG A 189 -12.02 27.66 7.70
C ARG A 189 -11.14 27.98 6.49
N ASP A 190 -11.05 29.25 6.10
CA ASP A 190 -10.21 29.68 4.97
C ASP A 190 -8.72 29.48 5.26
N ILE A 191 -8.26 29.75 6.50
CA ILE A 191 -6.89 29.42 6.92
C ILE A 191 -6.65 27.90 6.85
N ILE A 192 -7.57 27.09 7.36
CA ILE A 192 -7.44 25.63 7.33
C ILE A 192 -7.31 25.14 5.89
N MET A 193 -8.12 25.64 4.96
CA MET A 193 -8.03 25.27 3.55
C MET A 193 -6.65 25.59 2.97
N GLN A 194 -6.11 26.78 3.24
CA GLN A 194 -4.76 27.15 2.83
C GLN A 194 -3.69 26.25 3.46
N LEU A 195 -3.82 25.91 4.76
CA LEU A 195 -2.89 25.01 5.43
C LEU A 195 -2.96 23.57 4.92
N ILE A 196 -4.10 23.12 4.38
CA ILE A 196 -4.21 21.83 3.68
C ILE A 196 -3.44 21.89 2.35
N GLU A 197 -3.61 22.96 1.57
CA GLU A 197 -2.90 23.16 0.30
C GLU A 197 -1.37 23.22 0.50
N LEU A 198 -0.94 23.89 1.57
CA LEU A 198 0.45 23.96 2.01
C LEU A 198 0.94 22.67 2.70
N GLN A 199 0.08 21.66 2.84
CA GLN A 199 0.36 20.38 3.51
C GLN A 199 0.78 20.54 4.97
N VAL A 200 0.46 21.64 5.64
CA VAL A 200 0.75 21.92 7.06
C VAL A 200 -0.28 21.24 7.97
N LEU A 201 -1.55 21.29 7.59
CA LEU A 201 -2.64 20.66 8.30
C LEU A 201 -3.12 19.42 7.54
N THR A 202 -3.40 18.37 8.27
CA THR A 202 -3.97 17.13 7.74
C THR A 202 -5.29 16.80 8.41
N ASN A 203 -6.08 15.98 7.75
CA ASN A 203 -7.33 15.48 8.32
C ASN A 203 -7.48 13.96 8.19
N SER A 204 -8.44 13.38 8.90
CA SER A 204 -8.66 11.93 8.92
C SER A 204 -9.18 11.33 7.62
N TRP A 205 -9.61 12.13 6.64
CA TRP A 205 -9.98 11.66 5.30
C TRP A 205 -8.78 11.53 4.37
N GLN A 206 -7.65 12.13 4.70
CA GLN A 206 -6.44 11.96 3.90
C GLN A 206 -5.83 10.56 4.09
N PRO A 207 -5.12 10.04 3.07
CA PRO A 207 -4.51 8.72 3.14
C PRO A 207 -3.44 8.62 4.22
N ASN A 208 -3.38 7.48 4.93
CA ASN A 208 -2.39 7.22 5.98
C ASN A 208 -1.65 5.90 5.73
N LEU A 209 -0.31 5.94 5.77
CA LEU A 209 0.51 4.73 5.60
C LEU A 209 0.59 3.87 6.86
N THR A 210 0.34 4.46 8.04
CA THR A 210 0.48 3.81 9.34
C THR A 210 -0.80 3.96 10.15
N GLY A 211 -1.03 3.04 11.10
CA GLY A 211 -2.26 2.98 11.89
C GLY A 211 -3.29 2.08 11.22
N ASP A 212 -4.57 2.37 11.42
CA ASP A 212 -5.66 1.61 10.81
C ASP A 212 -5.61 1.71 9.28
N ASP A 213 -6.01 0.63 8.60
CA ASP A 213 -6.05 0.60 7.13
C ASP A 213 -6.94 1.73 6.59
N TYR A 214 -6.39 2.50 5.63
CA TYR A 214 -7.05 3.67 5.07
C TYR A 214 -8.39 3.33 4.42
N PHE A 215 -8.43 2.28 3.60
CA PHE A 215 -9.63 1.87 2.89
C PHE A 215 -10.68 1.32 3.85
N GLN A 216 -10.24 0.59 4.88
CA GLN A 216 -11.12 0.16 5.96
C GLN A 216 -11.73 1.32 6.73
N ARG A 217 -10.96 2.37 7.04
CA ARG A 217 -11.49 3.57 7.72
C ARG A 217 -12.59 4.25 6.92
N LEU A 218 -12.49 4.26 5.59
CA LEU A 218 -13.50 4.86 4.71
C LEU A 218 -14.72 3.97 4.48
N GLY A 219 -14.78 2.76 5.06
CA GLY A 219 -15.82 1.77 4.73
C GLY A 219 -15.64 1.13 3.36
N GLU A 220 -14.52 1.40 2.70
CA GLU A 220 -14.13 0.93 1.37
C GLU A 220 -13.24 -0.33 1.45
N ALA A 221 -13.22 -1.04 2.58
CA ALA A 221 -12.43 -2.27 2.72
C ALA A 221 -12.81 -3.35 1.69
N THR A 222 -14.06 -3.35 1.23
CA THR A 222 -14.56 -4.36 0.31
C THR A 222 -14.01 -4.12 -1.09
N ILE A 223 -13.32 -5.10 -1.64
CA ILE A 223 -12.79 -5.05 -3.01
C ILE A 223 -13.91 -5.52 -3.96
N GLU A 224 -14.69 -4.58 -4.51
CA GLU A 224 -15.71 -4.93 -5.53
C GLU A 224 -15.08 -5.26 -6.88
N ASN A 225 -13.96 -4.60 -7.22
CA ASN A 225 -13.23 -4.81 -8.47
C ASN A 225 -11.85 -5.41 -8.23
N LYS A 226 -11.66 -6.68 -8.61
CA LYS A 226 -10.36 -7.37 -8.50
C LYS A 226 -9.27 -6.77 -9.40
N ALA A 227 -9.63 -6.00 -10.42
CA ALA A 227 -8.67 -5.42 -11.37
C ALA A 227 -7.79 -4.32 -10.75
N THR A 228 -8.20 -3.75 -9.61
CA THR A 228 -7.48 -2.69 -8.91
C THR A 228 -6.95 -3.15 -7.55
N ALA A 229 -6.84 -4.46 -7.35
CA ALA A 229 -6.26 -5.04 -6.15
C ALA A 229 -4.91 -5.67 -6.45
N TYR A 230 -4.00 -5.61 -5.48
CA TYR A 230 -2.80 -6.44 -5.47
C TYR A 230 -2.96 -7.58 -4.48
N THR A 231 -2.31 -8.71 -4.77
CA THR A 231 -2.39 -9.91 -3.94
C THR A 231 -1.04 -10.25 -3.34
N ILE A 232 -1.04 -10.69 -2.09
CA ILE A 232 0.09 -11.33 -1.42
C ILE A 232 -0.31 -12.76 -1.11
N ALA A 233 0.47 -13.70 -1.61
CA ALA A 233 0.29 -15.11 -1.30
C ALA A 233 1.10 -15.50 -0.04
N PHE A 234 0.45 -16.23 0.85
CA PHE A 234 1.04 -16.72 2.09
C PHE A 234 0.92 -18.24 2.20
N ARG A 235 1.99 -18.90 2.64
CA ARG A 235 2.09 -20.36 2.76
C ARG A 235 3.11 -20.69 3.83
N HIS A 236 2.62 -21.24 4.94
CA HIS A 236 3.46 -21.68 6.04
C HIS A 236 4.26 -22.93 5.66
N ALA A 237 5.27 -23.21 6.50
CA ALA A 237 6.00 -24.46 6.47
C ALA A 237 6.04 -25.06 7.87
N HIS A 238 6.17 -26.38 7.93
CA HIS A 238 6.39 -27.11 9.16
C HIS A 238 7.66 -27.96 9.04
N GLN A 239 8.18 -28.41 10.19
CA GLN A 239 9.25 -29.40 10.21
C GLN A 239 8.68 -30.75 9.78
N GLY A 240 9.37 -31.43 8.86
CA GLY A 240 9.03 -32.78 8.41
C GLY A 240 9.40 -33.87 9.40
#